data_AF-A0A3N5HY16-F1
#
_entry.id   AF-A0A3N5HY16-F1
#
_cell.length_a   1.000
_cell.length_b   1.000
_cell.length_c   1.000
_cell.angle_alpha   90.00
_cell.angle_beta   90.00
_cell.angle_gamma   90.00
#
_symmetry.space_group_name_H-M   'P 1'
#
loop_
_entity.id
_entity.type
_entity.pdbx_description
1 polymer ?
#
loop_
_entity_poly.entity_id
_entity_poly.type
_entity_poly.pdbx_seq_one_letter_code
_entity_poly.pdbx_strand_id
1 'polypeptide(L)'
;MNYALPLFTGLFLAIVLATELGRRIGSWRQQRVGGPLPGTAAVDAAIFALFGLLLAFAFSSAAARFDHRRDMIVAEANDIGTAYLRTDLAPQAAQPALRDAFRRYVDSRVNAYRKGIDFEDFKAGLEASEEIQKEIWSLAIAAGKMPDAPPNLNMLLLPALNQMIDITTTRAMATVSHPPAIIYVLLFALALICATIAGHGMAAARSRNWFHMIGFAAILTITLYVIVDLEFPRLGFIQVGDFDKLLLRSVD
;
A
#
# COMPACT_ATOMS: atom_id res chain seq x y z
N MET A 1 -14.15 -3.04 7.42
CA MET A 1 -14.80 -4.33 7.11
C MET A 1 -14.08 -4.93 5.91
N ASN A 2 -13.48 -6.13 6.02
CA ASN A 2 -12.55 -6.68 5.02
C ASN A 2 -13.25 -7.04 3.69
N TYR A 3 -13.45 -6.06 2.79
CA TYR A 3 -13.91 -6.30 1.41
C TYR A 3 -12.96 -7.20 0.60
N ALA A 4 -11.70 -7.31 1.04
CA ALA A 4 -10.72 -8.21 0.44
C ALA A 4 -11.14 -9.69 0.54
N LEU A 5 -11.64 -10.16 1.69
CA LEU A 5 -11.97 -11.57 1.88
C LEU A 5 -13.05 -12.09 0.89
N PRO A 6 -14.22 -11.44 0.73
CA PRO A 6 -15.20 -11.88 -0.25
C PRO A 6 -14.71 -11.73 -1.69
N LEU A 7 -13.94 -10.68 -2.01
CA LEU A 7 -13.37 -10.48 -3.34
C LEU A 7 -12.44 -11.64 -3.74
N PHE A 8 -11.49 -12.00 -2.86
CA PHE A 8 -10.52 -13.04 -3.17
C PHE A 8 -11.09 -14.45 -3.05
N THR A 9 -12.10 -14.65 -2.20
CA THR A 9 -12.90 -15.89 -2.21
C THR A 9 -13.66 -16.02 -3.54
N GLY A 10 -14.28 -14.94 -4.02
CA GLY A 10 -14.93 -14.88 -5.32
C GLY A 10 -13.95 -15.14 -6.48
N LEU A 11 -12.76 -14.55 -6.44
CA LEU A 11 -11.70 -14.79 -7.42
C LEU A 11 -11.23 -16.25 -7.42
N PHE A 12 -11.03 -16.86 -6.24
CA PHE A 12 -10.67 -18.27 -6.14
C PHE A 12 -11.73 -19.16 -6.79
N LEU A 13 -13.01 -18.95 -6.45
CA LEU A 13 -14.11 -19.69 -7.06
C LEU A 13 -14.18 -19.46 -8.57
N ALA A 14 -13.98 -18.23 -9.04
CA ALA A 14 -13.95 -17.90 -10.47
C ALA A 14 -12.81 -18.62 -11.20
N ILE A 15 -11.62 -18.70 -10.60
CA ILE A 15 -10.47 -19.44 -11.16
C ILE A 15 -10.79 -20.94 -11.21
N VAL A 16 -11.34 -21.53 -10.14
CA VAL A 16 -11.76 -22.94 -10.13
C VAL A 16 -12.81 -23.23 -11.22
N LEU A 17 -13.80 -22.34 -11.37
CA LEU A 17 -14.83 -22.45 -12.41
C LEU A 17 -14.25 -22.29 -13.81
N ALA A 18 -13.33 -21.36 -14.03
CA ALA A 18 -12.64 -21.15 -15.30
C ALA A 18 -11.80 -22.38 -15.68
N THR A 19 -11.06 -22.96 -14.73
CA THR A 19 -10.31 -24.20 -14.93
C THR A 19 -11.24 -25.37 -15.26
N GLU A 20 -12.36 -25.51 -14.56
CA GLU A 20 -13.35 -26.56 -14.86
C GLU A 20 -14.02 -26.35 -16.22
N LEU A 21 -14.33 -25.11 -16.59
CA LEU A 21 -14.87 -24.77 -17.92
C LEU A 21 -13.87 -25.13 -19.02
N GLY A 22 -12.60 -24.74 -18.86
CA GLY A 22 -11.53 -25.09 -19.77
C GLY A 22 -11.40 -26.61 -19.95
N ARG A 23 -11.44 -27.36 -18.85
CA ARG A 23 -11.38 -28.82 -18.85
C ARG A 23 -12.57 -29.44 -19.59
N ARG A 24 -13.78 -28.94 -19.36
CA ARG A 24 -14.99 -29.39 -20.06
C ARG A 24 -14.88 -29.17 -21.56
N ILE A 25 -14.46 -27.97 -21.99
CA ILE A 25 -14.23 -27.63 -23.39
C ILE A 25 -13.20 -28.58 -24.02
N GLY A 26 -12.07 -28.79 -23.34
CA GLY A 26 -11.02 -29.71 -23.81
C GLY A 26 -11.52 -31.15 -23.95
N SER A 27 -12.27 -31.65 -22.95
CA SER A 27 -12.78 -33.03 -22.96
C SER A 27 -13.84 -33.26 -24.04
N TRP A 28 -14.76 -32.31 -24.23
CA TRP A 28 -15.77 -32.35 -25.29
C TRP A 28 -15.12 -32.36 -26.67
N ARG A 29 -14.08 -31.55 -26.85
CA ARG A 29 -13.34 -31.48 -28.10
C ARG A 29 -12.58 -32.77 -28.40
N GLN A 30 -11.89 -33.32 -27.40
CA GLN A 30 -11.13 -34.57 -27.55
C GLN A 30 -12.04 -35.73 -27.99
N GLN A 31 -13.29 -35.77 -27.50
CA GLN A 31 -14.30 -36.76 -27.90
C GLN A 31 -14.81 -36.57 -29.34
N ARG A 32 -14.88 -35.33 -29.84
CA ARG A 32 -15.46 -35.02 -31.16
C ARG A 32 -14.46 -34.96 -32.32
N VAL A 33 -13.27 -34.41 -32.07
CA VAL A 33 -12.31 -34.04 -33.14
C VAL A 33 -11.07 -34.94 -33.13
N GLY A 34 -10.82 -35.65 -32.03
CA GLY A 34 -9.67 -36.56 -31.89
C GLY A 34 -8.35 -35.83 -31.66
N GLY A 35 -7.67 -36.19 -30.56
CA GLY A 35 -6.30 -35.74 -30.23
C GLY A 35 -6.10 -34.22 -29.99
N PRO A 36 -4.96 -33.81 -29.41
CA PRO A 36 -4.59 -32.39 -29.31
C PRO A 36 -4.29 -31.78 -30.69
N LEU A 37 -4.58 -30.50 -30.89
CA LEU A 37 -4.08 -29.76 -32.05
C LEU A 37 -2.55 -29.63 -31.98
N PRO A 38 -1.80 -29.90 -33.06
CA PRO A 38 -0.38 -29.59 -33.12
C PRO A 38 -0.13 -28.09 -32.88
N GLY A 39 0.82 -27.75 -32.02
CA GLY A 39 1.32 -26.38 -31.83
C GLY A 39 0.68 -25.55 -30.70
N THR A 40 -0.40 -26.02 -30.04
CA THR A 40 -1.04 -25.23 -28.96
C THR A 40 -0.17 -25.14 -27.70
N ALA A 41 0.63 -26.18 -27.41
CA ALA A 41 1.48 -26.21 -26.21
C ALA A 41 2.52 -25.08 -26.16
N ALA A 42 3.06 -24.68 -27.32
CA ALA A 42 4.01 -23.57 -27.41
C ALA A 42 3.33 -22.22 -27.13
N VAL A 43 2.09 -22.05 -27.62
CA VAL A 43 1.27 -20.85 -27.37
C VAL A 43 0.87 -20.77 -25.89
N ASP A 44 0.44 -21.89 -25.31
CA ASP A 44 0.09 -21.98 -23.89
C ASP A 44 1.30 -21.60 -23.01
N ALA A 45 2.49 -22.14 -23.33
CA ALA A 45 3.73 -21.79 -22.64
C ALA A 45 4.07 -20.30 -22.75
N ALA A 46 3.92 -19.70 -23.93
CA ALA A 46 4.15 -18.27 -24.13
C ALA A 46 3.17 -17.39 -23.32
N ILE A 47 1.89 -17.78 -23.28
CA ILE A 47 0.85 -17.08 -22.49
C ILE A 47 1.16 -17.17 -21.00
N PHE A 48 1.51 -18.36 -20.48
CA PHE A 48 1.87 -18.52 -19.08
C PHE A 48 3.15 -17.79 -18.71
N ALA A 49 4.15 -17.77 -19.60
CA ALA A 49 5.39 -17.01 -19.38
C ALA A 49 5.12 -15.51 -19.31
N LEU A 50 4.30 -14.96 -20.23
CA LEU A 50 3.92 -13.56 -20.22
C LEU A 50 3.11 -13.21 -18.96
N PHE A 51 2.16 -14.06 -18.56
CA PHE A 51 1.38 -13.85 -17.36
C PHE A 51 2.26 -13.90 -16.09
N GLY A 52 3.19 -14.85 -16.01
CA GLY A 52 4.17 -14.92 -14.93
C GLY A 52 5.05 -13.68 -14.84
N LEU A 53 5.51 -13.16 -15.99
CA LEU A 53 6.28 -11.92 -16.05
C LEU A 53 5.47 -10.71 -15.56
N LEU A 54 4.21 -10.60 -15.98
CA LEU A 54 3.32 -9.53 -15.54
C LEU A 54 3.03 -9.60 -14.03
N LEU A 55 2.84 -10.81 -13.48
CA LEU A 55 2.72 -11.02 -12.04
C LEU A 55 3.98 -10.58 -11.30
N ALA A 56 5.17 -10.93 -11.80
CA ALA A 56 6.44 -10.56 -11.20
C ALA A 56 6.64 -9.03 -11.18
N PHE A 57 6.34 -8.34 -12.27
CA PHE A 57 6.41 -6.87 -12.32
C PHE A 57 5.35 -6.20 -11.46
N ALA A 58 4.13 -6.73 -11.42
CA ALA A 58 3.07 -6.23 -10.54
C ALA A 58 3.46 -6.36 -9.07
N PHE A 59 4.00 -7.51 -8.66
CA PHE A 59 4.49 -7.74 -7.31
C PHE A 59 5.66 -6.81 -6.96
N SER A 60 6.67 -6.70 -7.82
CA SER A 60 7.83 -5.84 -7.60
C SER A 60 7.43 -4.36 -7.47
N SER A 61 6.52 -3.89 -8.33
CA SER A 61 5.99 -2.52 -8.27
C SER A 61 5.20 -2.26 -7.00
N ALA A 62 4.35 -3.20 -6.57
CA ALA A 62 3.59 -3.08 -5.32
C ALA A 62 4.52 -3.06 -4.10
N ALA A 63 5.54 -3.93 -4.07
CA ALA A 63 6.56 -3.96 -3.02
C ALA A 63 7.36 -2.65 -2.95
N ALA A 64 7.82 -2.12 -4.09
CA ALA A 64 8.55 -0.85 -4.13
C ALA A 64 7.71 0.33 -3.61
N ARG A 65 6.41 0.36 -3.92
CA ARG A 65 5.49 1.38 -3.37
C ARG A 65 5.27 1.21 -1.88
N PHE A 66 5.17 -0.03 -1.40
CA PHE A 66 5.09 -0.33 0.03
C PHE A 66 6.33 0.15 0.78
N ASP A 67 7.53 -0.16 0.29
CA ASP A 67 8.79 0.32 0.86
C ASP A 67 8.89 1.85 0.82
N HIS A 68 8.52 2.47 -0.31
CA HIS A 68 8.51 3.93 -0.41
C HIS A 68 7.58 4.58 0.62
N ARG A 69 6.38 4.00 0.84
CA ARG A 69 5.46 4.43 1.90
C ARG A 69 6.11 4.31 3.28
N ARG A 70 6.77 3.20 3.59
CA ARG A 70 7.50 2.99 4.85
C ARG A 70 8.60 4.03 5.05
N ASP A 71 9.41 4.28 4.02
CA ASP A 71 10.54 5.19 4.10
C ASP A 71 10.07 6.63 4.36
N MET A 72 8.93 7.06 3.79
CA MET A 72 8.35 8.36 4.13
C MET A 72 7.85 8.47 5.57
N ILE A 73 7.39 7.37 6.20
CA ILE A 73 7.01 7.40 7.62
C ILE A 73 8.23 7.63 8.50
N VAL A 74 9.32 6.94 8.18
CA VAL A 74 10.60 7.10 8.87
C VAL A 74 11.12 8.52 8.68
N ALA A 75 11.04 9.06 7.47
CA ALA A 75 11.42 10.45 7.18
C ALA A 75 10.58 11.44 8.00
N GLU A 76 9.25 11.30 8.04
CA GLU A 76 8.41 12.17 8.86
C GLU A 76 8.76 12.10 10.35
N ALA A 77 8.96 10.89 10.90
CA ALA A 77 9.36 10.73 12.29
C ALA A 77 10.71 11.42 12.59
N ASN A 78 11.67 11.32 11.67
CA ASN A 78 12.98 11.97 11.81
C ASN A 78 12.90 13.50 11.70
N ASP A 79 12.09 14.02 10.77
CA ASP A 79 11.90 15.46 10.59
C ASP A 79 11.20 16.06 11.82
N ILE A 80 10.18 15.39 12.35
CA ILE A 80 9.51 15.78 13.60
C ILE A 80 10.52 15.74 14.76
N GLY A 81 11.26 14.65 14.93
CA GLY A 81 12.23 14.52 16.02
C GLY A 81 13.34 15.58 15.95
N THR A 82 13.82 15.88 14.75
CA THR A 82 14.81 16.95 14.53
C THR A 82 14.24 18.32 14.90
N ALA A 83 13.02 18.61 14.48
CA ALA A 83 12.37 19.88 14.81
C ALA A 83 12.05 19.99 16.31
N TYR A 84 11.62 18.91 16.95
CA TYR A 84 11.37 18.81 18.38
C TYR A 84 12.63 19.07 19.21
N LEU A 85 13.76 18.41 18.88
CA LEU A 85 15.04 18.64 19.56
C LEU A 85 15.52 20.10 19.43
N ARG A 86 15.26 20.74 18.29
CA ARG A 86 15.62 22.15 18.07
C ARG A 86 14.75 23.12 18.86
N THR A 87 13.66 22.69 19.48
CA THR A 87 12.92 23.53 20.44
C THR A 87 13.74 23.88 21.66
N ASP A 88 14.77 23.08 22.01
CA ASP A 88 15.69 23.35 23.12
C ASP A 88 16.53 24.62 22.92
N LEU A 89 16.68 25.06 21.66
CA LEU A 89 17.35 26.29 21.31
C LEU A 89 16.49 27.53 21.59
N ALA A 90 15.18 27.37 21.77
CA ALA A 90 14.29 28.49 22.07
C ALA A 90 14.48 28.98 23.51
N PRO A 91 14.18 30.26 23.80
CA PRO A 91 14.07 30.77 25.16
C PRO A 91 13.28 29.84 26.08
N GLN A 92 13.74 29.67 27.32
CA GLN A 92 13.15 28.72 28.27
C GLN A 92 11.66 28.96 28.50
N ALA A 93 11.20 30.22 28.41
CA ALA A 93 9.80 30.60 28.53
C ALA A 93 8.92 30.10 27.36
N ALA A 94 9.48 29.90 26.16
CA ALA A 94 8.76 29.45 24.97
C ALA A 94 8.72 27.92 24.81
N GLN A 95 9.68 27.20 25.40
CA GLN A 95 9.82 25.74 25.24
C GLN A 95 8.57 24.95 25.65
N PRO A 96 7.88 25.22 26.78
CA PRO A 96 6.72 24.42 27.19
C PRO A 96 5.58 24.45 26.17
N ALA A 97 5.25 25.63 25.65
CA ALA A 97 4.19 25.80 24.65
C ALA A 97 4.53 25.12 23.31
N LEU A 98 5.78 25.24 22.86
CA LEU A 98 6.27 24.55 21.67
C LEU A 98 6.17 23.04 21.83
N ARG A 99 6.70 22.47 22.92
CA ARG A 99 6.70 21.03 23.15
C ARG A 99 5.28 20.46 23.28
N ASP A 100 4.37 21.20 23.91
CA ASP A 100 2.97 20.79 24.01
C ASP A 100 2.28 20.77 22.63
N ALA A 101 2.48 21.80 21.81
CA ALA A 101 1.97 21.85 20.45
C ALA A 101 2.50 20.69 19.58
N PHE A 102 3.78 20.33 19.72
CA PHE A 102 4.36 19.16 19.04
C PHE A 102 3.71 17.84 19.44
N ARG A 103 3.42 17.63 20.74
CA ARG A 103 2.73 16.42 21.20
C ARG A 103 1.32 16.32 20.64
N ARG A 104 0.55 17.42 20.71
CA ARG A 104 -0.79 17.49 20.10
C ARG A 104 -0.73 17.24 18.59
N TYR A 105 0.28 17.77 17.92
CA TYR A 105 0.51 17.54 16.49
C TYR A 105 0.73 16.05 16.19
N VAL A 106 1.65 15.39 16.90
CA VAL A 106 1.92 13.96 16.71
C VAL A 106 0.69 13.12 17.02
N ASP A 107 -0.04 13.42 18.10
CA ASP A 107 -1.29 12.73 18.44
C ASP A 107 -2.35 12.89 17.34
N SER A 108 -2.50 14.10 16.78
CA SER A 108 -3.40 14.37 15.66
C SER A 108 -3.02 13.55 14.43
N ARG A 109 -1.73 13.51 14.08
CA ARG A 109 -1.20 12.75 12.94
C ARG A 109 -1.42 11.24 13.08
N VAL A 110 -1.11 10.68 14.24
CA VAL A 110 -1.33 9.25 14.53
C VAL A 110 -2.82 8.91 14.46
N ASN A 111 -3.69 9.78 14.96
CA ASN A 111 -5.13 9.58 14.91
C ASN A 111 -5.67 9.67 13.47
N ALA A 112 -5.20 10.60 12.65
CA ALA A 112 -5.57 10.73 11.25
C ALA A 112 -5.25 9.44 10.47
N TYR A 113 -4.06 8.87 10.68
CA TYR A 113 -3.66 7.63 10.04
C TYR A 113 -4.37 6.38 10.61
N ARG A 114 -4.65 6.33 11.91
CA ARG A 114 -5.39 5.21 12.53
C ARG A 114 -6.84 5.13 12.07
N LYS A 115 -7.51 6.28 11.87
CA LYS A 115 -8.92 6.36 11.45
C LYS A 115 -9.12 6.27 9.93
N GLY A 116 -8.07 6.50 9.13
CA GLY A 116 -8.12 6.68 7.67
C GLY A 116 -8.47 5.46 6.80
N ILE A 117 -9.41 4.62 7.23
CA ILE A 117 -10.13 3.71 6.31
C ILE A 117 -11.18 4.52 5.52
N ASP A 118 -11.77 5.55 6.14
CA ASP A 118 -12.65 6.51 5.47
C ASP A 118 -11.85 7.73 4.99
N PHE A 119 -12.09 8.15 3.75
CA PHE A 119 -11.43 9.29 3.13
C PHE A 119 -11.79 10.61 3.82
N GLU A 120 -13.03 10.76 4.27
CA GLU A 120 -13.48 11.98 4.95
C GLU A 120 -12.84 12.10 6.34
N ASP A 121 -12.77 11.00 7.09
CA ASP A 121 -12.08 10.97 8.39
C ASP A 121 -10.58 11.23 8.23
N PHE A 122 -9.96 10.70 7.18
CA PHE A 122 -8.56 10.94 6.86
C PHE A 122 -8.30 12.42 6.54
N LYS A 123 -9.16 13.03 5.71
CA LYS A 123 -9.08 14.43 5.34
C LYS A 123 -9.27 15.35 6.55
N ALA A 124 -10.28 15.09 7.38
CA ALA A 124 -10.51 15.85 8.61
C ALA A 124 -9.31 15.78 9.57
N GLY A 125 -8.66 14.62 9.69
CA GLY A 125 -7.45 14.46 10.47
C GLY A 125 -6.22 15.21 9.91
N LEU A 126 -6.11 15.32 8.58
CA LEU A 126 -5.09 16.15 7.93
C LEU A 126 -5.32 17.63 8.22
N GLU A 127 -6.55 18.13 8.04
CA GLU A 127 -6.91 19.52 8.30
C GLU A 127 -6.63 19.92 9.77
N ALA A 128 -7.00 19.06 10.72
CA ALA A 128 -6.68 19.27 12.15
C ALA A 128 -5.17 19.31 12.43
N SER A 129 -4.37 18.53 11.70
CA SER A 129 -2.90 18.55 11.83
C SER A 129 -2.29 19.84 11.26
N GLU A 130 -2.84 20.35 10.15
CA GLU A 130 -2.39 21.61 9.53
C GLU A 130 -2.63 22.83 10.43
N GLU A 131 -3.74 22.85 11.18
CA GLU A 131 -3.99 23.91 12.17
C GLU A 131 -2.90 23.96 13.24
N ILE A 132 -2.48 22.78 13.75
CA ILE A 132 -1.43 22.70 14.76
C ILE A 132 -0.05 23.04 14.15
N GLN A 133 0.21 22.69 12.88
CA GLN A 133 1.43 23.13 12.18
C GLN A 133 1.54 24.66 12.12
N LYS A 134 0.43 25.35 11.83
CA LYS A 134 0.38 26.83 11.84
C LYS A 134 0.63 27.40 13.24
N GLU A 135 0.11 26.74 14.27
CA GLU A 135 0.36 27.12 15.67
C GLU A 135 1.85 26.97 16.02
N ILE A 136 2.47 25.82 15.73
CA ILE A 136 3.90 25.56 15.96
C ILE A 136 4.75 26.61 15.24
N TRP A 137 4.44 26.91 13.98
CA TRP A 137 5.12 27.94 13.20
C TRP A 137 5.03 29.31 13.87
N SER A 138 3.83 29.69 14.33
CA SER A 138 3.58 30.97 14.98
C SER A 138 4.33 31.09 16.31
N LEU A 139 4.34 30.01 17.12
CA LEU A 139 5.10 29.93 18.36
C LEU A 139 6.62 30.04 18.11
N ALA A 140 7.14 29.41 17.07
CA ALA A 140 8.56 29.48 16.72
C ALA A 140 8.97 30.90 16.29
N ILE A 141 8.15 31.57 15.48
CA ILE A 141 8.37 32.97 15.09
C ILE A 141 8.31 33.91 16.30
N ALA A 142 7.38 33.68 17.24
CA ALA A 142 7.28 34.45 18.46
C ALA A 142 8.51 34.25 19.37
N ALA A 143 8.98 33.00 19.51
CA ALA A 143 10.18 32.67 20.26
C ALA A 143 11.43 33.37 19.69
N GLY A 144 11.57 33.41 18.37
CA GLY A 144 12.68 34.11 17.69
C GLY A 144 12.68 35.64 17.82
N LYS A 145 11.59 36.25 18.32
CA LYS A 145 11.49 37.70 18.56
C LYS A 145 11.71 38.07 20.03
N MET A 146 11.88 37.09 20.92
CA MET A 146 12.10 37.35 22.34
C MET A 146 13.48 37.99 22.58
N PRO A 147 13.62 38.86 23.61
CA PRO A 147 14.89 39.54 23.89
C PRO A 147 16.07 38.60 24.19
N ASP A 148 15.79 37.40 24.72
CA ASP A 148 16.75 36.37 25.10
C ASP A 148 16.90 35.26 24.04
N ALA A 149 16.33 35.46 22.84
CA ALA A 149 16.42 34.50 21.75
C ALA A 149 17.86 34.39 21.21
N PRO A 150 18.42 33.18 21.04
CA PRO A 150 19.71 33.01 20.39
C PRO A 150 19.70 33.54 18.94
N PRO A 151 20.77 34.21 18.47
CA PRO A 151 20.80 34.82 17.12
C PRO A 151 20.52 33.84 15.98
N ASN A 152 20.88 32.57 16.17
CA ASN A 152 20.77 31.52 15.15
C ASN A 152 19.48 30.68 15.27
N LEU A 153 18.58 30.98 16.22
CA LEU A 153 17.39 30.17 16.48
C LEU A 153 16.55 29.98 15.22
N ASN A 154 16.19 31.06 14.53
CA ASN A 154 15.36 30.97 13.33
C ASN A 154 16.09 30.25 12.18
N MET A 155 17.41 30.40 12.08
CA MET A 155 18.23 29.73 11.06
C MET A 155 18.30 28.21 11.27
N LEU A 156 18.12 27.74 12.51
CA LEU A 156 18.14 26.31 12.84
C LEU A 156 16.72 25.72 12.94
N LEU A 157 15.77 26.42 13.56
CA LEU A 157 14.44 25.89 13.85
C LEU A 157 13.50 25.97 12.64
N LEU A 158 13.41 27.12 11.95
CA LEU A 158 12.45 27.29 10.86
C LEU A 158 12.69 26.33 9.67
N PRO A 159 13.93 26.03 9.25
CA PRO A 159 14.16 25.02 8.22
C PRO A 159 13.72 23.61 8.64
N ALA A 160 13.91 23.24 9.91
CA ALA A 160 13.45 21.94 10.42
C ALA A 160 11.92 21.85 10.46
N LEU A 161 11.25 22.94 10.86
CA LEU A 161 9.79 23.04 10.78
C LEU A 161 9.29 22.96 9.34
N ASN A 162 9.99 23.59 8.39
CA ASN A 162 9.63 23.52 6.99
C ASN A 162 9.72 22.08 6.45
N GLN A 163 10.81 21.37 6.75
CA GLN A 163 10.96 19.95 6.39
C GLN A 163 9.84 19.08 6.99
N MET A 164 9.53 19.29 8.27
CA MET A 164 8.41 18.61 8.96
C MET A 164 7.06 18.88 8.30
N ILE A 165 6.83 20.08 7.78
CA ILE A 165 5.59 20.44 7.08
C ILE A 165 5.58 19.83 5.67
N ASP A 166 6.67 19.94 4.92
CA ASP A 166 6.76 19.47 3.53
C ASP A 166 6.48 17.96 3.43
N ILE A 167 7.05 17.14 4.32
CA ILE A 167 6.88 15.69 4.30
C ILE A 167 5.43 15.24 4.50
N THR A 168 4.59 16.04 5.19
CA THR A 168 3.17 15.69 5.38
C THR A 168 2.39 15.72 4.08
N THR A 169 2.66 16.69 3.21
CA THR A 169 2.02 16.80 1.90
C THR A 169 2.44 15.63 1.00
N THR A 170 3.73 15.30 1.00
CA THR A 170 4.27 14.16 0.23
C THR A 170 3.62 12.84 0.65
N ARG A 171 3.49 12.59 1.95
CA ARG A 171 2.83 11.39 2.47
C ARG A 171 1.34 11.32 2.15
N ALA A 172 0.62 12.43 2.23
CA ALA A 172 -0.80 12.47 1.88
C ALA A 172 -1.02 12.08 0.42
N MET A 173 -0.24 12.67 -0.50
CA MET A 173 -0.32 12.37 -1.93
C MET A 173 0.04 10.91 -2.24
N ALA A 174 1.06 10.35 -1.59
CA ALA A 174 1.45 8.96 -1.79
C ALA A 174 0.45 7.93 -1.22
N THR A 175 -0.41 8.35 -0.28
CA THR A 175 -1.48 7.51 0.28
C THR A 175 -2.60 7.31 -0.73
N VAL A 176 -2.90 8.32 -1.55
CA VAL A 176 -3.97 8.26 -2.57
C VAL A 176 -3.47 7.87 -3.97
N SER A 177 -2.15 7.84 -4.17
CA SER A 177 -1.52 7.50 -5.47
C SER A 177 -1.49 5.98 -5.70
N HIS A 178 -2.58 5.45 -6.26
CA HIS A 178 -2.70 4.05 -6.66
C HIS A 178 -2.55 3.87 -8.18
N PRO A 179 -2.13 2.68 -8.67
CA PRO A 179 -2.15 2.38 -10.09
C PRO A 179 -3.57 2.48 -10.65
N PRO A 180 -3.73 2.89 -11.92
CA PRO A 180 -5.02 2.87 -12.58
C PRO A 180 -5.70 1.49 -12.50
N ALA A 181 -7.00 1.47 -12.18
CA ALA A 181 -7.77 0.25 -11.96
C ALA A 181 -7.69 -0.77 -13.12
N ILE A 182 -7.46 -0.28 -14.35
CA ILE A 182 -7.30 -1.10 -15.55
C ILE A 182 -6.18 -2.16 -15.44
N ILE A 183 -5.13 -1.90 -14.66
CA ILE A 183 -4.02 -2.84 -14.45
C ILE A 183 -4.53 -4.07 -13.69
N TYR A 184 -5.35 -3.88 -12.65
CA TYR A 184 -5.94 -4.97 -11.89
C TYR A 184 -6.98 -5.76 -12.69
N VAL A 185 -7.80 -5.06 -13.48
CA VAL A 185 -8.75 -5.69 -14.40
C VAL A 185 -8.01 -6.59 -15.40
N LEU A 186 -6.90 -6.11 -15.96
CA LEU A 186 -6.05 -6.89 -16.86
C LEU A 186 -5.48 -8.13 -16.16
N LEU A 187 -4.91 -7.99 -14.97
CA LEU A 187 -4.33 -9.11 -14.22
C LEU A 187 -5.38 -10.19 -13.88
N PHE A 188 -6.57 -9.79 -13.44
CA PHE A 188 -7.66 -10.73 -13.16
C PHE A 188 -8.20 -11.39 -14.43
N ALA A 189 -8.36 -10.65 -15.52
CA ALA A 189 -8.76 -11.21 -16.80
C ALA A 189 -7.73 -12.24 -17.32
N LEU A 190 -6.44 -11.90 -17.28
CA LEU A 190 -5.36 -12.81 -17.66
C LEU A 190 -5.32 -14.06 -16.76
N ALA A 191 -5.56 -13.91 -15.46
CA ALA A 191 -5.64 -15.05 -14.55
C ALA A 191 -6.77 -16.02 -14.95
N LEU A 192 -7.95 -15.51 -15.29
CA LEU A 192 -9.09 -16.34 -15.72
C LEU A 192 -8.85 -16.99 -17.09
N ILE A 193 -8.22 -16.26 -18.03
CA ILE A 193 -7.81 -16.81 -19.33
C ILE A 193 -6.80 -17.94 -19.13
N CYS A 194 -5.75 -17.70 -18.34
CA CYS A 194 -4.74 -18.70 -18.01
C CYS A 194 -5.37 -19.92 -17.30
N ALA A 195 -6.31 -19.70 -16.38
CA ALA A 195 -7.04 -20.77 -15.71
C ALA A 195 -7.84 -21.63 -16.68
N THR A 196 -8.50 -21.01 -17.66
CA THR A 196 -9.25 -21.70 -18.72
C THR A 196 -8.31 -22.51 -19.63
N ILE A 197 -7.18 -21.94 -20.04
CA ILE A 197 -6.16 -22.63 -20.86
C ILE A 197 -5.56 -23.81 -20.10
N ALA A 198 -5.19 -23.60 -18.82
CA ALA A 198 -4.68 -24.66 -17.96
C ALA A 198 -5.69 -25.81 -17.83
N GLY A 199 -6.97 -25.48 -17.59
CA GLY A 199 -8.05 -26.45 -17.57
C GLY A 199 -8.18 -27.26 -18.86
N HIS A 200 -8.10 -26.58 -20.01
CA HIS A 200 -8.12 -27.24 -21.32
C HIS A 200 -6.97 -28.23 -21.49
N GLY A 201 -5.74 -27.86 -21.08
CA GLY A 201 -4.58 -28.77 -21.08
C GLY A 201 -4.76 -29.99 -20.16
N MET A 202 -5.46 -29.84 -19.04
CA MET A 202 -5.75 -30.93 -18.10
C MET A 202 -6.82 -31.92 -18.62
N ALA A 203 -7.50 -31.63 -19.73
CA ALA A 203 -8.56 -32.48 -20.27
C ALA A 203 -8.05 -33.84 -20.79
N ALA A 204 -6.76 -33.95 -21.14
CA ALA A 204 -6.17 -35.18 -21.64
C ALA A 204 -6.03 -36.29 -20.58
N ALA A 205 -6.05 -35.93 -19.29
CA ALA A 205 -5.99 -36.89 -18.19
C ALA A 205 -7.34 -37.59 -18.00
N ARG A 206 -7.32 -38.92 -17.86
CA ARG A 206 -8.53 -39.76 -17.73
C ARG A 206 -9.27 -39.54 -16.40
N SER A 207 -8.58 -39.03 -15.37
CA SER A 207 -9.12 -38.76 -14.04
C SER A 207 -9.00 -37.29 -13.64
N ARG A 208 -9.95 -36.83 -12.82
CA ARG A 208 -10.01 -35.45 -12.35
C ARG A 208 -8.96 -35.22 -11.26
N ASN A 209 -7.86 -34.55 -11.60
CA ASN A 209 -6.83 -34.21 -10.62
C ASN A 209 -7.19 -32.91 -9.87
N TRP A 210 -8.04 -33.04 -8.85
CA TRP A 210 -8.46 -31.93 -8.00
C TRP A 210 -7.30 -31.24 -7.30
N PHE A 211 -6.24 -31.98 -6.96
CA PHE A 211 -5.08 -31.42 -6.28
C PHE A 211 -4.40 -30.35 -7.14
N HIS A 212 -4.14 -30.61 -8.43
CA HIS A 212 -3.54 -29.61 -9.32
C HIS A 212 -4.47 -28.42 -9.61
N MET A 213 -5.77 -28.65 -9.75
CA MET A 213 -6.72 -27.55 -10.00
C MET A 213 -6.85 -26.62 -8.79
N ILE A 214 -7.01 -27.18 -7.59
CA ILE A 214 -7.11 -26.40 -6.35
C ILE A 214 -5.78 -25.72 -6.06
N GLY A 215 -4.66 -26.42 -6.22
CA GLY A 215 -3.32 -25.87 -6.01
C GLY A 215 -3.03 -24.69 -6.94
N PHE A 216 -3.34 -24.82 -8.23
CA PHE A 216 -3.18 -23.73 -9.19
C PHE A 216 -4.06 -22.53 -8.84
N ALA A 217 -5.34 -22.76 -8.52
CA ALA A 217 -6.25 -21.70 -8.11
C ALA A 217 -5.77 -20.99 -6.84
N ALA A 218 -5.33 -21.75 -5.83
CA ALA A 218 -4.83 -21.20 -4.58
C ALA A 218 -3.58 -20.34 -4.79
N ILE A 219 -2.59 -20.83 -5.56
CA ILE A 219 -1.36 -20.08 -5.83
C ILE A 219 -1.66 -18.75 -6.55
N LEU A 220 -2.54 -18.77 -7.57
CA LEU A 220 -2.91 -17.54 -8.27
C LEU A 220 -3.68 -16.56 -7.38
N THR A 221 -4.66 -17.05 -6.63
CA THR A 221 -5.43 -16.21 -5.70
C THR A 221 -4.54 -15.61 -4.64
N ILE A 222 -3.65 -16.39 -4.01
CA ILE A 222 -2.73 -15.90 -2.97
C ILE A 222 -1.76 -14.87 -3.57
N THR A 223 -1.18 -15.15 -4.74
CA THR A 223 -0.26 -14.19 -5.39
C THR A 223 -0.94 -12.87 -5.68
N LEU A 224 -2.14 -12.90 -6.29
CA LEU A 224 -2.92 -11.70 -6.59
C LEU A 224 -3.39 -11.00 -5.31
N TYR A 225 -3.71 -11.75 -4.27
CA TYR A 225 -4.03 -11.22 -2.95
C TYR A 225 -2.87 -10.39 -2.40
N VAL A 226 -1.66 -10.95 -2.38
CA VAL A 226 -0.47 -10.26 -1.85
C VAL A 226 -0.16 -9.01 -2.68
N ILE A 227 -0.29 -9.05 -4.01
CA ILE A 227 -0.09 -7.88 -4.88
C ILE A 227 -1.04 -6.74 -4.49
N VAL A 228 -2.33 -7.03 -4.32
CA VAL A 228 -3.34 -6.03 -3.93
C VAL A 228 -3.14 -5.58 -2.48
N ASP A 229 -2.78 -6.49 -1.58
CA ASP A 229 -2.52 -6.19 -0.16
C ASP A 229 -1.35 -5.22 0.01
N LEU A 230 -0.26 -5.42 -0.74
CA LEU A 230 0.88 -4.51 -0.78
C LEU A 230 0.52 -3.13 -1.35
N GLU A 231 -0.39 -3.06 -2.33
CA GLU A 231 -0.84 -1.78 -2.87
C GLU A 231 -1.75 -1.02 -1.90
N PHE A 232 -2.62 -1.74 -1.18
CA PHE A 232 -3.61 -1.18 -0.25
C PHE A 232 -3.31 -1.60 1.20
N PRO A 233 -2.18 -1.18 1.78
CA PRO A 233 -1.67 -1.70 3.05
C PRO A 233 -2.52 -1.34 4.28
N ARG A 234 -3.57 -0.51 4.13
CA ARG A 234 -4.52 -0.23 5.23
C ARG A 234 -5.79 -1.09 5.16
N LEU A 235 -5.97 -1.87 4.09
CA LEU A 235 -7.18 -2.69 3.86
C LEU A 235 -6.96 -4.20 4.07
N GLY A 236 -5.72 -4.68 4.21
CA GLY A 236 -5.49 -6.10 4.48
C GLY A 236 -4.41 -6.38 5.52
N PHE A 237 -3.66 -7.47 5.35
CA PHE A 237 -2.88 -8.07 6.44
C PHE A 237 -1.49 -7.46 6.59
N ILE A 238 -0.88 -6.98 5.50
CA ILE A 238 0.43 -6.31 5.53
C ILE A 238 0.23 -4.83 5.87
N GLN A 239 0.17 -4.52 7.17
CA GLN A 239 -0.14 -3.18 7.66
C GLN A 239 1.11 -2.31 7.86
N VAL A 240 1.10 -1.12 7.27
CA VAL A 240 2.09 -0.07 7.53
C VAL A 240 1.86 0.61 8.90
N GLY A 241 0.71 0.39 9.55
CA GLY A 241 0.32 1.07 10.78
C GLY A 241 1.25 0.85 11.98
N ASP A 242 2.05 -0.21 12.00
CA ASP A 242 3.05 -0.41 13.05
C ASP A 242 4.15 0.67 13.02
N PHE A 243 4.43 1.25 11.87
CA PHE A 243 5.39 2.34 11.72
C PHE A 243 4.83 3.68 12.20
N ASP A 244 3.50 3.86 12.26
CA ASP A 244 2.91 5.10 12.80
C ASP A 244 3.24 5.26 14.31
N LYS A 245 3.61 4.17 15.01
CA LYS A 245 4.16 4.23 16.39
C LYS A 245 5.51 4.93 16.48
N LEU A 246 6.28 5.02 15.38
CA LEU A 246 7.54 5.76 15.35
C LEU A 246 7.30 7.27 15.51
N LEU A 247 6.15 7.77 15.07
CA LEU A 247 5.80 9.19 15.25
C LEU A 247 5.69 9.54 16.74
N LEU A 248 5.09 8.67 17.56
CA LEU A 248 4.98 8.90 19.01
C LEU A 248 6.36 9.04 19.67
N ARG A 249 7.33 8.22 19.26
CA ARG A 249 8.70 8.28 19.78
C ARG A 249 9.49 9.53 19.38
N SER A 250 9.00 10.31 18.42
CA SER A 250 9.71 11.50 17.94
C SER A 250 9.60 12.70 18.88
N VAL A 251 8.67 12.66 19.85
CA VAL A 251 8.37 13.75 20.81
C VAL A 251 8.42 13.29 22.28
N ASP A 252 8.94 12.08 22.52
CA ASP A 252 9.26 11.53 23.84
C ASP A 252 10.59 12.12 24.36
#